data_AF-A0A7R9XZX5-F1
#
_entry.id   AF-A0A7R9XZX5-F1
#
_cell.length_a   1.000
_cell.length_b   1.000
_cell.length_c   1.000
_cell.angle_alpha   90.00
_cell.angle_beta   90.00
_cell.angle_gamma   90.00
#
_symmetry.space_group_name_H-M   'P 1'
#
loop_
_entity.id
_entity.type
_entity.pdbx_description
1 polymer ?
#
loop_
_entity_poly.entity_id
_entity_poly.type
_entity_poly.pdbx_seq_one_letter_code
_entity_poly.pdbx_strand_id
1 'polypeptide(L)'
;SDSLEGALRTLAEPAHAASVESVFVIGGGEVYREALAHPLCDAVHLTEVGGRDFDCDTFLPGPIDTDTFSLWRQSPPKRERGVGCTTSFLTYVRKPAPLAPTSASGANGENGAAKAPAPAVAPQPLPKSVLREHEEYQYLDLIKEIIEEGVERSDRTGTGTLSVFGRQMRFNLRRGQLPLLTTKRVFWRGVAEELLWFVKGSTNAKELSQRGVKIWDGNGSREFLDSRGLTEREEMDLGPVYGFQWRHFGAEYSDMHADYAGQGVDQLAEVVEKIKNNPTDRRIVLTAWNPAALAKMALPPCHMFAQFYVANGELSCQMYQRSCDMGLGVPFNIASYSLLTVMLAQVCGLKPGEFVHTLGDAHVYLNHVDPLLEQLQNEPRPFPTLRINPDVKDIDGFSMEDFTLEGYKPHKTIPMKMAV
;
A
#
# COMPACT_ATOMS: atom_id res chain seq x y z
N SER A 1 -23.83 31.38 23.85
CA SER A 1 -24.59 30.93 22.66
C SER A 1 -23.78 31.14 21.39
N ASP A 2 -22.93 32.17 21.30
CA ASP A 2 -22.37 32.63 20.01
C ASP A 2 -20.96 32.09 19.73
N SER A 3 -20.68 30.84 20.09
CA SER A 3 -19.40 30.16 19.80
C SER A 3 -19.65 28.75 19.28
N LEU A 4 -18.65 28.13 18.64
CA LEU A 4 -18.75 26.74 18.19
C LEU A 4 -19.12 25.80 19.36
N GLU A 5 -18.48 25.98 20.51
CA GLU A 5 -18.78 25.25 21.75
C GLU A 5 -20.24 25.44 22.19
N GLY A 6 -20.78 26.66 22.08
CA GLY A 6 -22.18 26.93 22.37
C GLY A 6 -23.13 26.16 21.45
N ALA A 7 -22.84 26.16 20.15
CA ALA A 7 -23.63 25.43 19.15
C ALA A 7 -23.57 23.91 19.38
N LEU A 8 -22.39 23.36 19.68
CA LEU A 8 -22.22 21.94 19.99
C LEU A 8 -23.01 21.54 21.24
N ARG A 9 -23.04 22.38 22.27
CA ARG A 9 -23.86 22.13 23.47
C ARG A 9 -25.35 22.11 23.15
N THR A 10 -25.84 23.04 22.33
CA THR A 10 -27.24 23.04 21.88
C THR A 10 -27.57 21.76 21.11
N LEU A 11 -26.69 21.32 20.22
CA LEU A 11 -26.89 20.06 19.47
C LEU A 11 -26.88 18.82 20.38
N ALA A 12 -26.19 18.88 21.52
CA ALA A 12 -26.17 17.80 22.51
C ALA A 12 -27.41 17.79 23.44
N GLU A 13 -28.30 18.79 23.36
CA GLU A 13 -29.52 18.80 24.16
C GLU A 13 -30.49 17.68 23.74
N PRO A 14 -31.27 17.08 24.68
CA PRO A 14 -32.17 15.97 24.37
C PRO A 14 -33.16 16.24 23.23
N ALA A 15 -33.52 17.50 23.00
CA ALA A 15 -34.41 17.92 21.91
C ALA A 15 -33.80 17.66 20.51
N HIS A 16 -32.49 17.60 20.40
CA HIS A 16 -31.75 17.45 19.13
C HIS A 16 -30.95 16.15 19.07
N ALA A 17 -30.45 15.65 20.20
CA ALA A 17 -29.56 14.49 20.24
C ALA A 17 -30.13 13.20 19.62
N ALA A 18 -31.46 13.05 19.60
CA ALA A 18 -32.12 11.88 19.00
C ALA A 18 -32.33 11.99 17.48
N SER A 19 -32.24 13.19 16.90
CA SER A 19 -32.55 13.45 15.47
C SER A 19 -31.32 13.84 14.65
N VAL A 20 -30.20 14.17 15.29
CA VAL A 20 -28.94 14.55 14.64
C VAL A 20 -27.97 13.38 14.66
N GLU A 21 -27.73 12.78 13.48
CA GLU A 21 -26.76 11.69 13.32
C GLU A 21 -25.32 12.20 13.18
N SER A 22 -25.12 13.33 12.51
CA SER A 22 -23.78 13.86 12.21
C SER A 22 -23.79 15.37 12.19
N VAL A 23 -22.67 15.97 12.62
CA VAL A 23 -22.47 17.42 12.64
C VAL A 23 -21.34 17.79 11.69
N PHE A 24 -21.62 18.68 10.74
CA PHE A 24 -20.63 19.19 9.81
C PHE A 24 -20.40 20.68 10.07
N VAL A 25 -19.13 21.05 10.27
CA VAL A 25 -18.72 22.46 10.27
C VAL A 25 -18.45 22.86 8.82
N ILE A 26 -19.27 23.78 8.29
CA ILE A 26 -19.32 24.05 6.85
C ILE A 26 -18.72 25.40 6.41
N GLY A 27 -18.23 26.25 7.33
CA GLY A 27 -17.63 27.50 6.87
C GLY A 27 -17.31 28.55 7.92
N GLY A 28 -16.48 29.49 7.48
CA GLY A 28 -15.88 30.59 8.25
C GLY A 28 -14.44 30.26 8.63
N GLY A 29 -13.46 31.08 8.22
CA GLY A 29 -12.04 30.82 8.52
C GLY A 29 -11.76 30.69 10.03
N GLU A 30 -12.43 31.49 10.85
CA GLU A 30 -12.37 31.42 12.32
C GLU A 30 -13.07 30.18 12.87
N VAL A 31 -14.26 29.84 12.36
CA VAL A 31 -15.01 28.63 12.77
C VAL A 31 -14.22 27.36 12.43
N TYR A 32 -13.56 27.31 11.26
CA TYR A 32 -12.65 26.22 10.92
C TYR A 32 -11.45 26.15 11.85
N ARG A 33 -10.88 27.29 12.26
CA ARG A 33 -9.78 27.32 13.23
C ARG A 33 -10.20 26.70 14.57
N GLU A 34 -11.36 27.10 15.09
CA GLU A 34 -11.93 26.53 16.30
C GLU A 34 -12.21 25.03 16.13
N ALA A 35 -12.85 24.64 15.03
CA ALA A 35 -13.22 23.24 14.77
C ALA A 35 -12.01 22.32 14.63
N LEU A 36 -10.97 22.71 13.89
CA LEU A 36 -9.77 21.89 13.71
C LEU A 36 -9.04 21.65 15.04
N ALA A 37 -9.02 22.65 15.92
CA ALA A 37 -8.46 22.55 17.26
C ALA A 37 -9.35 21.77 18.24
N HIS A 38 -10.65 21.64 17.94
CA HIS A 38 -11.62 21.04 18.85
C HIS A 38 -11.45 19.50 18.93
N PRO A 39 -11.45 18.89 20.12
CA PRO A 39 -11.24 17.44 20.28
C PRO A 39 -12.33 16.57 19.64
N LEU A 40 -13.53 17.13 19.39
CA LEU A 40 -14.64 16.43 18.71
C LEU A 40 -14.59 16.52 17.17
N CYS A 41 -13.57 17.15 16.56
CA CYS A 41 -13.43 17.11 15.11
C CYS A 41 -12.78 15.79 14.69
N ASP A 42 -13.60 14.79 14.37
CA ASP A 42 -13.15 13.43 14.05
C ASP A 42 -12.51 13.32 12.67
N ALA A 43 -13.00 14.10 11.71
CA ALA A 43 -12.54 14.07 10.33
C ALA A 43 -12.57 15.45 9.68
N VAL A 44 -11.71 15.62 8.67
CA VAL A 44 -11.66 16.81 7.80
C VAL A 44 -11.83 16.36 6.36
N HIS A 45 -12.90 16.82 5.73
CA HIS A 45 -13.13 16.64 4.29
C HIS A 45 -12.67 17.90 3.56
N LEU A 46 -11.65 17.76 2.73
CA LEU A 46 -11.02 18.86 2.00
C LEU A 46 -11.16 18.63 0.49
N THR A 47 -11.65 19.65 -0.21
CA THR A 47 -11.57 19.71 -1.67
C THR A 47 -10.38 20.57 -2.05
N GLU A 48 -9.34 19.95 -2.62
CA GLU A 48 -8.23 20.67 -3.21
C GLU A 48 -8.59 21.10 -4.63
N VAL A 49 -8.52 22.41 -4.88
CA VAL A 49 -8.72 22.99 -6.21
C VAL A 49 -7.38 23.50 -6.72
N GLY A 50 -6.88 22.87 -7.78
CA GLY A 50 -5.61 23.18 -8.42
C GLY A 50 -5.75 23.66 -9.86
N GLY A 51 -4.61 23.99 -10.48
CA GLY A 51 -4.52 24.31 -11.91
C GLY A 51 -4.64 25.80 -12.25
N ARG A 52 -4.91 26.68 -11.28
CA ARG A 52 -4.85 28.14 -11.42
C ARG A 52 -4.86 28.81 -10.04
N ASP A 53 -4.42 30.06 -10.01
CA ASP A 53 -4.62 30.94 -8.88
C ASP A 53 -6.05 31.52 -8.90
N PHE A 54 -6.58 31.73 -7.70
CA PHE A 54 -7.86 32.38 -7.46
C PHE A 54 -7.64 33.59 -6.57
N ASP A 55 -8.32 34.69 -6.89
CA ASP A 55 -8.37 35.85 -6.00
C ASP A 55 -9.31 35.54 -4.84
N CYS A 56 -8.77 35.47 -3.64
CA CYS A 56 -9.46 35.03 -2.42
C CYS A 56 -9.24 36.06 -1.32
N ASP A 57 -10.30 36.40 -0.59
CA ASP A 57 -10.25 37.26 0.61
C ASP A 57 -10.29 36.45 1.92
N THR A 58 -10.62 35.16 1.83
CA THR A 58 -10.82 34.24 2.95
C THR A 58 -10.05 32.95 2.72
N PHE A 59 -9.37 32.47 3.75
CA PHE A 59 -8.48 31.31 3.68
C PHE A 59 -8.78 30.30 4.79
N LEU A 60 -8.46 29.04 4.53
CA LEU A 60 -8.33 28.04 5.60
C LEU A 60 -7.24 28.50 6.58
N PRO A 61 -7.37 28.18 7.88
CA PRO A 61 -6.46 28.66 8.92
C PRO A 61 -5.02 28.13 8.80
N GLY A 62 -4.76 27.21 7.87
CA GLY A 62 -3.45 26.64 7.56
C GLY A 62 -3.58 25.29 6.85
N PRO A 63 -2.45 24.63 6.55
CA PRO A 63 -2.46 23.22 6.17
C PRO A 63 -3.03 22.36 7.31
N ILE A 64 -3.57 21.19 6.98
CA ILE A 64 -4.01 20.23 7.99
C ILE A 64 -2.80 19.76 8.79
N ASP A 65 -2.88 19.88 10.11
CA ASP A 65 -1.83 19.43 11.01
C ASP A 65 -1.72 17.89 10.96
N THR A 66 -0.62 17.43 10.37
CA THR A 66 -0.33 16.00 10.22
C THR A 66 0.09 15.34 11.52
N ASP A 67 0.33 16.07 12.61
CA ASP A 67 0.53 15.47 13.93
C ASP A 67 -0.80 15.08 14.56
N THR A 68 -1.84 15.91 14.37
CA THR A 68 -3.20 15.67 14.85
C THR A 68 -4.03 14.77 13.93
N PHE A 69 -3.87 14.88 12.61
CA PHE A 69 -4.67 14.13 11.64
C PHE A 69 -3.80 13.26 10.72
N SER A 70 -4.37 12.15 10.27
CA SER A 70 -3.77 11.28 9.25
C SER A 70 -4.61 11.29 7.98
N LEU A 71 -3.97 11.26 6.81
CA LEU A 71 -4.67 11.07 5.55
C LEU A 71 -5.33 9.68 5.52
N TRP A 72 -6.63 9.65 5.26
CA TRP A 72 -7.47 8.44 5.25
C TRP A 72 -7.84 7.99 3.85
N ARG A 73 -8.17 8.97 2.99
CA ARG A 73 -8.51 8.76 1.59
C ARG A 73 -8.09 9.97 0.77
N GLN A 74 -7.67 9.74 -0.47
CA GLN A 74 -7.52 10.78 -1.47
C GLN A 74 -8.04 10.30 -2.83
N SER A 75 -8.91 11.10 -3.47
CA SER A 75 -9.32 10.82 -4.85
C SER A 75 -8.22 11.19 -5.85
N PRO A 76 -8.17 10.54 -7.03
CA PRO A 76 -7.42 11.06 -8.17
C PRO A 76 -7.85 12.51 -8.52
N PRO A 77 -6.94 13.34 -9.04
CA PRO A 77 -7.29 14.65 -9.59
C PRO A 77 -8.26 14.51 -10.77
N LYS A 78 -9.37 15.23 -10.70
CA LYS A 78 -10.40 15.28 -11.75
C LYS A 78 -10.40 16.66 -12.38
N ARG A 79 -10.36 16.72 -13.71
CA ARG A 79 -10.52 17.99 -14.43
C ARG A 79 -12.00 18.39 -14.43
N GLU A 80 -12.30 19.59 -13.94
CA GLU A 80 -13.65 20.15 -13.98
C GLU A 80 -13.90 20.86 -15.31
N ARG A 81 -14.95 20.42 -16.02
CA ARG A 81 -15.33 20.99 -17.32
C ARG A 81 -15.98 22.36 -17.09
N GLY A 82 -15.41 23.41 -17.65
CA GLY A 82 -15.96 24.78 -17.62
C GLY A 82 -15.15 25.79 -16.79
N VAL A 83 -14.40 25.34 -15.79
CA VAL A 83 -13.63 26.25 -14.89
C VAL A 83 -12.12 26.19 -15.15
N GLY A 84 -11.65 25.14 -15.83
CA GLY A 84 -10.24 24.96 -16.16
C GLY A 84 -9.37 24.55 -14.97
N CYS A 85 -9.97 24.10 -13.86
CA CYS A 85 -9.28 23.63 -12.67
C CYS A 85 -9.31 22.10 -12.54
N THR A 86 -8.49 21.59 -11.64
CA THR A 86 -8.52 20.20 -11.19
C THR A 86 -8.99 20.13 -9.75
N THR A 87 -9.84 19.15 -9.42
CA THR A 87 -10.35 18.91 -8.07
C THR A 87 -9.86 17.56 -7.54
N SER A 88 -9.49 17.52 -6.27
CA SER A 88 -9.21 16.28 -5.53
C SER A 88 -9.94 16.33 -4.19
N PHE A 89 -10.50 15.19 -3.77
CA PHE A 89 -11.21 15.06 -2.51
C PHE A 89 -10.34 14.29 -1.52
N LEU A 90 -10.05 14.89 -0.38
CA LEU A 90 -9.21 14.33 0.67
C LEU A 90 -10.06 14.18 1.92
N THR A 91 -9.89 13.05 2.60
CA THR A 91 -10.44 12.83 3.93
C THR A 91 -9.26 12.61 4.87
N TYR A 92 -9.15 13.44 5.89
CA TYR A 92 -8.22 13.25 7.00
C TYR A 92 -9.00 12.81 8.24
N VAL A 93 -8.44 11.90 9.03
CA VAL A 93 -9.04 11.41 10.27
C VAL A 93 -8.16 11.77 11.46
N ARG A 94 -8.76 12.15 12.58
CA ARG A 94 -8.03 12.47 13.80
C ARG A 94 -7.28 11.25 14.30
N LYS A 95 -6.00 11.42 14.65
CA LYS A 95 -5.22 10.38 15.31
C LYS A 95 -5.74 10.17 16.74
N PRO A 96 -5.74 8.93 17.25
CA PRO A 96 -6.05 8.69 18.65
C PRO A 96 -5.14 9.53 19.54
N ALA A 97 -5.69 10.17 20.57
CA ALA A 97 -4.90 10.88 21.56
C ALA A 97 -3.84 9.92 22.15
N PRO A 98 -2.60 10.37 22.38
CA PRO A 98 -1.63 9.56 23.09
C PRO A 98 -2.21 9.17 24.45
N LEU A 99 -2.18 7.88 24.79
CA LEU A 99 -2.46 7.44 26.15
C LEU A 99 -1.48 8.19 27.07
N ALA A 100 -2.01 8.95 28.03
CA ALA A 100 -1.16 9.62 29.01
C ALA A 100 -0.24 8.58 29.65
N PRO A 101 1.06 8.85 29.84
CA PRO A 101 1.96 7.91 30.48
C PRO A 101 1.41 7.59 31.86
N THR A 102 1.10 6.32 32.10
CA THR A 102 0.82 5.83 33.44
C THR A 102 2.11 5.99 34.22
N SER A 103 2.16 7.00 35.08
CA SER A 103 3.27 7.20 36.01
C SER A 103 3.31 6.00 36.98
N ALA A 104 4.08 4.99 36.64
CA ALA A 104 4.55 4.00 37.59
C ALA A 104 5.74 4.61 38.33
N SER A 105 5.47 5.35 39.40
CA SER A 105 6.47 5.71 40.42
C SER A 105 5.91 5.38 41.79
N GLY A 106 6.66 4.58 42.55
CA GLY A 106 6.23 4.03 43.82
C GLY A 106 6.20 5.00 45.01
N ALA A 107 5.82 4.37 46.12
CA ALA A 107 5.99 4.73 47.53
C ALA A 107 5.00 5.68 48.21
N ASN A 108 4.42 5.15 49.30
CA ASN A 108 4.06 5.77 50.58
C ASN A 108 3.54 7.21 50.64
N GLY A 109 2.35 7.36 51.24
CA GLY A 109 2.12 8.36 52.29
C GLY A 109 1.47 9.70 51.89
N GLU A 110 0.30 9.91 52.50
CA GLU A 110 -0.30 11.20 52.93
C GLU A 110 -1.09 12.09 51.94
N ASN A 111 -2.41 12.03 52.16
CA ASN A 111 -3.45 13.07 52.10
C ASN A 111 -3.15 14.39 51.36
N GLY A 112 -3.66 14.46 50.12
CA GLY A 112 -4.08 15.70 49.47
C GLY A 112 -5.18 15.36 48.46
N ALA A 113 -6.36 16.00 48.55
CA ALA A 113 -7.47 15.77 47.64
C ALA A 113 -7.11 16.26 46.23
N ALA A 114 -6.50 15.38 45.43
CA ALA A 114 -6.23 15.60 44.03
C ALA A 114 -7.53 15.45 43.23
N LYS A 115 -7.86 16.49 42.46
CA LYS A 115 -8.94 16.50 41.48
C LYS A 115 -8.78 15.26 40.58
N ALA A 116 -9.79 14.39 40.54
CA ALA A 116 -9.77 13.20 39.70
C ALA A 116 -9.42 13.60 38.25
N PRO A 117 -8.48 12.91 37.58
CA PRO A 117 -8.25 13.15 36.17
C PRO A 117 -9.56 12.89 35.43
N ALA A 118 -9.92 13.79 34.51
CA ALA A 118 -11.07 13.59 33.63
C ALA A 118 -10.96 12.19 33.00
N PRO A 119 -12.06 11.42 32.92
CA PRO A 119 -11.99 10.09 32.33
C PRO A 119 -11.42 10.24 30.93
N ALA A 120 -10.37 9.46 30.64
CA ALA A 120 -9.83 9.35 29.29
C ALA A 120 -10.97 8.90 28.38
N VAL A 121 -11.52 9.83 27.61
CA VAL A 121 -12.57 9.55 26.64
C VAL A 121 -11.96 8.56 25.67
N ALA A 122 -12.49 7.32 25.65
CA ALA A 122 -12.09 6.34 24.67
C ALA A 122 -12.23 6.97 23.27
N PRO A 123 -11.28 6.76 22.35
CA PRO A 123 -11.39 7.31 21.00
C PRO A 123 -12.75 6.89 20.42
N GLN A 124 -13.53 7.87 19.97
CA GLN A 124 -14.80 7.57 19.32
C GLN A 124 -14.54 6.83 18.00
N PRO A 125 -15.33 5.80 17.67
CA PRO A 125 -15.22 5.14 16.38
C PRO A 125 -15.54 6.15 15.27
N LEU A 126 -14.80 6.08 14.17
CA LEU A 126 -15.07 6.94 13.01
C LEU A 126 -16.51 6.71 12.51
N PRO A 127 -17.20 7.76 12.03
CA PRO A 127 -18.49 7.59 11.36
C PRO A 127 -18.36 6.56 10.24
N LYS A 128 -19.35 5.64 10.12
CA LYS A 128 -19.30 4.54 9.14
C LYS A 128 -19.09 5.03 7.69
N SER A 129 -19.65 6.18 7.35
CA SER A 129 -19.49 6.84 6.05
C SER A 129 -18.03 7.20 5.76
N VAL A 130 -17.28 7.65 6.77
CA VAL A 130 -15.85 7.96 6.67
C VAL A 130 -15.02 6.68 6.73
N LEU A 131 -15.35 5.77 7.64
CA LEU A 131 -14.60 4.53 7.85
C LEU A 131 -14.46 3.76 6.53
N ARG A 132 -15.58 3.55 5.82
CA ARG A 132 -15.64 2.74 4.58
C ARG A 132 -14.96 3.39 3.36
N GLU A 133 -14.48 4.63 3.48
CA GLU A 133 -13.72 5.31 2.43
C GLU A 133 -12.26 4.84 2.34
N HIS A 134 -11.72 4.11 3.33
CA HIS A 134 -10.32 3.68 3.31
C HIS A 134 -10.04 2.68 2.17
N GLU A 135 -8.95 2.90 1.44
CA GLU A 135 -8.61 2.10 0.26
C GLU A 135 -8.32 0.62 0.58
N GLU A 136 -7.90 0.29 1.82
CA GLU A 136 -7.71 -1.10 2.28
C GLU A 136 -9.00 -1.94 2.24
N TYR A 137 -10.18 -1.31 2.29
CA TYR A 137 -11.44 -2.05 2.16
C TYR A 137 -11.61 -2.72 0.80
N GLN A 138 -10.93 -2.25 -0.25
CA GLN A 138 -10.93 -2.96 -1.55
C GLN A 138 -10.35 -4.38 -1.42
N TYR A 139 -9.32 -4.56 -0.59
CA TYR A 139 -8.71 -5.86 -0.33
C TYR A 139 -9.59 -6.72 0.60
N LEU A 140 -10.13 -6.12 1.66
CA LEU A 140 -10.96 -6.83 2.63
C LEU A 140 -12.30 -7.28 2.03
N ASP A 141 -12.95 -6.41 1.27
CA ASP A 141 -14.22 -6.72 0.61
C ASP A 141 -14.00 -7.82 -0.45
N LEU A 142 -12.85 -7.85 -1.13
CA LEU A 142 -12.51 -8.92 -2.07
C LEU A 142 -12.23 -10.26 -1.37
N ILE A 143 -11.57 -10.27 -0.21
CA ILE A 143 -11.45 -11.50 0.60
C ILE A 143 -12.83 -12.02 0.97
N LYS A 144 -13.70 -11.13 1.45
CA LYS A 144 -15.06 -11.48 1.86
C LYS A 144 -15.83 -12.08 0.69
N GLU A 145 -15.78 -11.43 -0.47
CA GLU A 145 -16.38 -11.92 -1.71
C GLU A 145 -15.88 -13.33 -2.07
N ILE A 146 -14.56 -13.56 -2.03
CA ILE A 146 -13.99 -14.88 -2.35
C ILE A 146 -14.44 -15.96 -1.36
N ILE A 147 -14.53 -15.64 -0.07
CA ILE A 147 -14.97 -16.61 0.94
C ILE A 147 -16.47 -16.92 0.81
N GLU A 148 -17.30 -15.91 0.51
CA GLU A 148 -18.76 -16.06 0.46
C GLU A 148 -19.25 -16.62 -0.88
N GLU A 149 -18.62 -16.23 -1.99
CA GLU A 149 -19.11 -16.48 -3.35
C GLU A 149 -18.10 -17.24 -4.23
N GLY A 150 -16.87 -17.45 -3.77
CA GLY A 150 -15.80 -18.06 -4.54
C GLY A 150 -16.09 -19.52 -4.89
N VAL A 151 -15.65 -19.91 -6.09
CA VAL A 151 -15.75 -21.31 -6.55
C VAL A 151 -14.63 -22.11 -5.93
N GLU A 152 -14.99 -23.19 -5.22
CA GLU A 152 -14.03 -24.16 -4.72
C GLU A 152 -13.36 -24.92 -5.87
N ARG A 153 -12.03 -24.94 -5.86
CA ARG A 153 -11.21 -25.59 -6.87
C ARG A 153 -10.06 -26.35 -6.21
N SER A 154 -9.77 -27.54 -6.74
CA SER A 154 -8.49 -28.19 -6.49
C SER A 154 -7.36 -27.37 -7.09
N ASP A 155 -6.17 -27.45 -6.48
CA ASP A 155 -4.99 -26.73 -6.92
C ASP A 155 -3.75 -27.64 -6.90
N ARG A 156 -2.65 -27.16 -7.48
CA ARG A 156 -1.41 -27.95 -7.65
C ARG A 156 -0.75 -28.35 -6.33
N THR A 157 -1.01 -27.63 -5.23
CA THR A 157 -0.43 -27.89 -3.90
C THR A 157 -1.24 -28.92 -3.11
N GLY A 158 -2.45 -29.26 -3.57
CA GLY A 158 -3.36 -30.17 -2.87
C GLY A 158 -4.10 -29.55 -1.68
N THR A 159 -3.96 -28.24 -1.44
CA THR A 159 -4.65 -27.54 -0.34
C THR A 159 -6.11 -27.24 -0.67
N GLY A 160 -6.41 -26.96 -1.94
CA GLY A 160 -7.69 -26.43 -2.38
C GLY A 160 -7.78 -24.91 -2.19
N THR A 161 -8.62 -24.27 -3.00
CA THR A 161 -8.82 -22.83 -3.00
C THR A 161 -10.28 -22.46 -3.19
N LEU A 162 -10.71 -21.34 -2.62
CA LEU A 162 -11.87 -20.58 -3.08
C LEU A 162 -11.38 -19.48 -4.02
N SER A 163 -12.01 -19.30 -5.19
CA SER A 163 -11.50 -18.36 -6.18
C SER A 163 -12.59 -17.61 -6.93
N VAL A 164 -12.27 -16.38 -7.34
CA VAL A 164 -13.00 -15.59 -8.33
C VAL A 164 -12.04 -15.20 -9.46
N PHE A 165 -12.58 -14.93 -10.65
CA PHE A 165 -11.78 -14.59 -11.83
C PHE A 165 -12.02 -13.14 -12.26
N GLY A 166 -10.94 -12.36 -12.35
CA GLY A 166 -10.95 -10.99 -12.85
C GLY A 166 -11.43 -9.97 -11.82
N ARG A 167 -10.51 -9.32 -11.11
CA ARG A 167 -10.80 -8.21 -10.19
C ARG A 167 -9.80 -7.08 -10.35
N GLN A 168 -10.11 -5.91 -9.79
CA GLN A 168 -9.19 -4.77 -9.80
C GLN A 168 -9.27 -4.00 -8.49
N MET A 169 -8.11 -3.60 -7.97
CA MET A 169 -7.97 -2.67 -6.84
C MET A 169 -7.13 -1.47 -7.26
N ARG A 170 -7.35 -0.32 -6.62
CA ARG A 170 -6.65 0.94 -6.93
C ARG A 170 -6.15 1.61 -5.66
N PHE A 171 -4.91 2.04 -5.63
CA PHE A 171 -4.28 2.61 -4.45
C PHE A 171 -3.58 3.92 -4.78
N ASN A 172 -3.85 4.96 -3.99
CA ASN A 172 -3.24 6.27 -4.17
C ASN A 172 -1.82 6.27 -3.59
N LEU A 173 -0.86 6.82 -4.33
CA LEU A 173 0.55 6.91 -3.92
C LEU A 173 0.99 8.35 -3.63
N ARG A 174 0.08 9.32 -3.79
CA ARG A 174 0.38 10.74 -3.59
C ARG A 174 0.72 11.00 -2.13
N ARG A 175 1.43 12.11 -1.90
CA ARG A 175 1.81 12.58 -0.55
C ARG A 175 2.62 11.55 0.26
N GLY A 176 3.33 10.67 -0.44
CA GLY A 176 4.15 9.63 0.18
C GLY A 176 3.33 8.51 0.82
N GLN A 177 2.03 8.43 0.59
CA GLN A 177 1.23 7.31 1.09
C GLN A 177 1.70 6.01 0.42
N LEU A 178 1.97 4.99 1.24
CA LEU A 178 2.27 3.64 0.74
C LEU A 178 1.14 2.70 1.17
N PRO A 179 0.44 2.03 0.25
CA PRO A 179 -0.60 1.06 0.57
C PRO A 179 -0.02 -0.23 1.17
N LEU A 180 0.49 -0.13 2.40
CA LEU A 180 0.98 -1.23 3.20
C LEU A 180 -0.11 -1.59 4.20
N LEU A 181 -0.76 -2.74 3.97
CA LEU A 181 -1.93 -3.16 4.73
C LEU A 181 -1.71 -3.08 6.25
N THR A 182 -2.76 -2.68 6.96
CA THR A 182 -2.73 -2.40 8.38
C THR A 182 -3.58 -3.38 9.20
N THR A 183 -4.56 -4.05 8.58
CA THR A 183 -5.38 -5.10 9.21
C THR A 183 -4.58 -6.36 9.57
N LYS A 184 -3.38 -6.51 9.03
CA LYS A 184 -2.33 -7.42 9.52
C LYS A 184 -0.95 -6.80 9.28
N ARG A 185 0.05 -7.21 10.04
CA ARG A 185 1.44 -6.80 9.78
C ARG A 185 1.97 -7.46 8.51
N VAL A 186 2.40 -6.64 7.55
CA VAL A 186 3.10 -7.06 6.32
C VAL A 186 4.62 -6.97 6.55
N PHE A 187 5.36 -7.93 5.99
CA PHE A 187 6.82 -8.00 6.13
C PHE A 187 7.53 -7.00 5.20
N TRP A 188 7.50 -5.71 5.57
CA TRP A 188 8.07 -4.60 4.79
C TRP A 188 9.51 -4.82 4.31
N ARG A 189 10.40 -5.26 5.20
CA ARG A 189 11.81 -5.50 4.83
C ARG A 189 11.92 -6.54 3.71
N GLY A 190 11.10 -7.59 3.77
CA GLY A 190 11.01 -8.56 2.68
C GLY A 190 10.58 -7.91 1.36
N VAL A 191 9.55 -7.06 1.40
CA VAL A 191 9.03 -6.33 0.21
C VAL A 191 10.13 -5.52 -0.48
N ALA A 192 10.83 -4.68 0.30
CA ALA A 192 11.84 -3.80 -0.26
C ALA A 192 13.07 -4.57 -0.75
N GLU A 193 13.59 -5.53 0.02
CA GLU A 193 14.78 -6.31 -0.37
C GLU A 193 14.51 -7.20 -1.59
N GLU A 194 13.32 -7.81 -1.70
CA GLU A 194 12.93 -8.58 -2.88
C GLU A 194 12.83 -7.68 -4.12
N LEU A 195 12.23 -6.50 -3.98
CA LEU A 195 12.14 -5.57 -5.11
C LEU A 195 13.52 -5.12 -5.58
N LEU A 196 14.43 -4.77 -4.66
CA LEU A 196 15.81 -4.43 -5.00
C LEU A 196 16.54 -5.60 -5.66
N TRP A 197 16.27 -6.83 -5.24
CA TRP A 197 16.80 -8.05 -5.85
C TRP A 197 16.27 -8.23 -7.29
N PHE A 198 14.98 -7.98 -7.54
CA PHE A 198 14.43 -7.97 -8.90
C PHE A 198 15.02 -6.85 -9.77
N VAL A 199 15.16 -5.63 -9.22
CA VAL A 199 15.76 -4.49 -9.93
C VAL A 199 17.17 -4.87 -10.39
N LYS A 200 17.99 -5.48 -9.53
CA LYS A 200 19.35 -5.95 -9.87
C LYS A 200 19.41 -7.05 -10.94
N GLY A 201 18.29 -7.66 -11.30
CA GLY A 201 18.28 -8.80 -12.22
C GLY A 201 18.74 -10.12 -11.59
N SER A 202 18.89 -10.18 -10.26
CA SER A 202 19.41 -11.36 -9.57
C SER A 202 18.39 -12.52 -9.58
N THR A 203 18.91 -13.73 -9.64
CA THR A 203 18.16 -15.00 -9.60
C THR A 203 18.65 -15.94 -8.50
N ASN A 204 19.65 -15.50 -7.73
CA ASN A 204 20.21 -16.21 -6.60
C ASN A 204 19.42 -15.90 -5.32
N ALA A 205 18.54 -16.82 -4.90
CA ALA A 205 17.74 -16.63 -3.70
C ALA A 205 18.57 -16.67 -2.40
N LYS A 206 19.83 -17.12 -2.42
CA LYS A 206 20.72 -17.08 -1.24
C LYS A 206 20.98 -15.66 -0.78
N GLU A 207 21.02 -14.69 -1.69
CA GLU A 207 21.22 -13.27 -1.37
C GLU A 207 20.14 -12.74 -0.43
N LEU A 208 18.88 -13.12 -0.69
CA LEU A 208 17.74 -12.79 0.16
C LEU A 208 17.79 -13.56 1.48
N SER A 209 18.03 -14.87 1.41
CA SER A 209 18.04 -15.75 2.60
C SER A 209 19.11 -15.34 3.61
N GLN A 210 20.32 -14.96 3.14
CA GLN A 210 21.42 -14.45 3.97
C GLN A 210 21.08 -13.13 4.68
N ARG A 211 20.16 -12.33 4.11
CA ARG A 211 19.63 -11.10 4.72
C ARG A 211 18.45 -11.35 5.65
N GLY A 212 18.05 -12.61 5.85
CA GLY A 212 16.91 -13.01 6.66
C GLY A 212 15.58 -12.93 5.93
N VAL A 213 15.58 -12.77 4.60
CA VAL A 213 14.38 -12.77 3.76
C VAL A 213 14.21 -14.15 3.12
N LYS A 214 13.32 -14.96 3.71
CA LYS A 214 13.18 -16.40 3.41
C LYS A 214 12.00 -16.75 2.51
N ILE A 215 11.42 -15.78 1.83
CA ILE A 215 10.19 -15.96 1.05
C ILE A 215 10.38 -16.89 -0.16
N TRP A 216 11.61 -17.04 -0.65
CA TRP A 216 11.97 -17.93 -1.76
C TRP A 216 12.59 -19.27 -1.33
N ASP A 217 12.89 -19.47 -0.04
CA ASP A 217 13.58 -20.68 0.46
C ASP A 217 12.83 -21.97 0.08
N GLY A 218 11.49 -21.96 0.17
CA GLY A 218 10.67 -23.12 -0.20
C GLY A 218 10.81 -23.48 -1.68
N ASN A 219 10.65 -22.51 -2.57
CA ASN A 219 10.73 -22.71 -4.02
C ASN A 219 12.17 -22.86 -4.54
N GLY A 220 13.17 -22.43 -3.77
CA GLY A 220 14.59 -22.59 -4.08
C GLY A 220 15.22 -23.87 -3.52
N SER A 221 14.50 -24.61 -2.66
CA SER A 221 15.00 -25.85 -2.07
C SER A 221 15.33 -26.91 -3.11
N ARG A 222 16.31 -27.78 -2.81
CA ARG A 222 16.67 -28.90 -3.68
C ARG A 222 15.46 -29.79 -4.03
N GLU A 223 14.66 -30.12 -3.02
CA GLU A 223 13.44 -30.94 -3.19
C GLU A 223 12.45 -30.30 -4.17
N PHE A 224 12.20 -29.00 -4.06
CA PHE A 224 11.27 -28.32 -4.95
C PHE A 224 11.80 -28.24 -6.38
N LEU A 225 13.08 -27.90 -6.55
CA LEU A 225 13.72 -27.86 -7.87
C LEU A 225 13.68 -29.23 -8.57
N ASP A 226 13.95 -30.31 -7.84
CA ASP A 226 13.85 -31.68 -8.35
C ASP A 226 12.41 -32.05 -8.74
N SER A 227 11.42 -31.64 -7.94
CA SER A 227 10.00 -31.84 -8.26
C SER A 227 9.57 -31.13 -9.56
N ARG A 228 10.30 -30.08 -9.94
CA ARG A 228 10.12 -29.33 -11.20
C ARG A 228 10.94 -29.88 -12.36
N GLY A 229 11.75 -30.92 -12.14
CA GLY A 229 12.66 -31.49 -13.13
C GLY A 229 13.90 -30.64 -13.41
N LEU A 230 14.23 -29.70 -12.52
CA LEU A 230 15.38 -28.79 -12.61
C LEU A 230 16.58 -29.36 -11.82
N THR A 231 16.93 -30.62 -12.08
CA THR A 231 17.89 -31.40 -11.28
C THR A 231 19.33 -30.94 -11.46
N GLU A 232 19.63 -30.26 -12.57
CA GLU A 232 20.93 -29.68 -12.90
C GLU A 232 21.20 -28.33 -12.22
N ARG A 233 20.16 -27.64 -11.73
CA ARG A 233 20.31 -26.33 -11.07
C ARG A 233 21.00 -26.46 -9.73
N GLU A 234 21.76 -25.46 -9.32
CA GLU A 234 22.21 -25.35 -7.93
C GLU A 234 21.01 -25.08 -7.01
N GLU A 235 21.05 -25.55 -5.75
CA GLU A 235 20.05 -25.15 -4.76
C GLU A 235 20.02 -23.62 -4.61
N MET A 236 18.82 -23.04 -4.56
CA MET A 236 18.50 -21.60 -4.57
C MET A 236 18.72 -20.86 -5.91
N ASP A 237 19.10 -21.55 -6.99
CA ASP A 237 19.03 -21.02 -8.35
C ASP A 237 17.58 -21.10 -8.85
N LEU A 238 16.88 -19.97 -8.87
CA LEU A 238 15.47 -19.93 -9.27
C LEU A 238 15.27 -19.97 -10.80
N GLY A 239 16.34 -19.94 -11.58
CA GLY A 239 16.31 -19.80 -13.03
C GLY A 239 15.96 -18.37 -13.48
N PRO A 240 15.59 -18.19 -14.76
CA PRO A 240 15.38 -16.87 -15.36
C PRO A 240 14.05 -16.23 -14.94
N VAL A 241 13.83 -16.05 -13.64
CA VAL A 241 12.62 -15.47 -13.05
C VAL A 241 12.59 -13.94 -13.17
N TYR A 242 11.50 -13.31 -12.73
CA TYR A 242 11.24 -11.85 -12.66
C TYR A 242 12.39 -10.91 -13.04
N GLY A 243 13.34 -10.63 -12.13
CA GLY A 243 14.41 -9.67 -12.34
C GLY A 243 15.26 -9.97 -13.58
N PHE A 244 15.57 -11.24 -13.81
CA PHE A 244 16.26 -11.66 -15.04
C PHE A 244 15.45 -11.29 -16.28
N GLN A 245 14.14 -11.50 -16.28
CA GLN A 245 13.30 -11.06 -17.40
C GLN A 245 13.25 -9.53 -17.49
N TRP A 246 13.35 -8.79 -16.39
CA TRP A 246 13.34 -7.33 -16.41
C TRP A 246 14.61 -6.74 -17.01
N ARG A 247 15.77 -7.33 -16.72
CA ARG A 247 17.09 -6.80 -17.14
C ARG A 247 17.69 -7.51 -18.35
N HIS A 248 17.29 -8.75 -18.62
CA HIS A 248 17.89 -9.66 -19.59
C HIS A 248 16.84 -10.43 -20.39
N PHE A 249 15.73 -9.79 -20.77
CA PHE A 249 14.63 -10.47 -21.47
C PHE A 249 15.11 -11.16 -22.75
N GLY A 250 14.86 -12.46 -22.86
CA GLY A 250 15.26 -13.27 -24.02
C GLY A 250 16.74 -13.69 -24.06
N ALA A 251 17.54 -13.36 -23.05
CA ALA A 251 18.89 -13.92 -22.91
C ALA A 251 18.83 -15.43 -22.59
N GLU A 252 19.82 -16.18 -23.06
CA GLU A 252 19.97 -17.59 -22.70
C GLU A 252 20.53 -17.72 -21.29
N TYR A 253 19.71 -18.24 -20.38
CA TYR A 253 20.09 -18.49 -19.00
C TYR A 253 21.02 -19.70 -18.88
N SER A 254 22.17 -19.54 -18.23
CA SER A 254 23.05 -20.63 -17.80
C SER A 254 22.80 -20.98 -16.33
N ASP A 255 23.22 -20.12 -15.42
CA ASP A 255 23.15 -20.27 -13.96
C ASP A 255 23.05 -18.90 -13.27
N MET A 256 22.84 -18.90 -11.95
CA MET A 256 22.72 -17.69 -11.14
C MET A 256 24.02 -16.92 -10.88
N HIS A 257 25.19 -17.44 -11.32
CA HIS A 257 26.51 -16.82 -11.09
C HIS A 257 27.09 -16.16 -12.33
N ALA A 258 26.53 -16.44 -13.51
CA ALA A 258 26.97 -15.88 -14.77
C ALA A 258 26.73 -14.36 -14.86
N ASP A 259 27.59 -13.69 -15.61
CA ASP A 259 27.42 -12.28 -15.95
C ASP A 259 26.55 -12.14 -17.21
N TYR A 260 25.35 -11.58 -17.03
CA TYR A 260 24.38 -11.33 -18.08
C TYR A 260 24.41 -9.88 -18.61
N ALA A 261 25.39 -9.06 -18.20
CA ALA A 261 25.51 -7.68 -18.65
C ALA A 261 25.50 -7.57 -20.19
N GLY A 262 24.61 -6.72 -20.71
CA GLY A 262 24.45 -6.51 -22.16
C GLY A 262 23.75 -7.64 -22.91
N GLN A 263 23.30 -8.70 -22.23
CA GLN A 263 22.54 -9.80 -22.84
C GLN A 263 21.03 -9.55 -22.72
N GLY A 264 20.29 -9.93 -23.78
CA GLY A 264 18.84 -9.75 -23.83
C GLY A 264 18.41 -8.30 -23.95
N VAL A 265 17.16 -8.01 -23.56
CA VAL A 265 16.60 -6.66 -23.51
C VAL A 265 16.47 -6.21 -22.06
N ASP A 266 17.11 -5.09 -21.71
CA ASP A 266 16.91 -4.41 -20.42
C ASP A 266 15.64 -3.55 -20.49
N GLN A 267 14.51 -4.18 -20.16
CA GLN A 267 13.21 -3.55 -20.16
C GLN A 267 13.09 -2.47 -19.08
N LEU A 268 13.75 -2.64 -17.93
CA LEU A 268 13.70 -1.65 -16.85
C LEU A 268 14.42 -0.36 -17.26
N ALA A 269 15.58 -0.47 -17.89
CA ALA A 269 16.28 0.67 -18.47
C ALA A 269 15.44 1.35 -19.57
N GLU A 270 14.79 0.58 -20.46
CA GLU A 270 13.90 1.11 -21.49
C GLU A 270 12.68 1.84 -20.89
N VAL A 271 12.12 1.33 -19.79
CA VAL A 271 11.04 2.00 -19.04
C VAL A 271 11.51 3.35 -18.50
N VAL A 272 12.65 3.40 -17.82
CA VAL A 272 13.22 4.66 -17.28
C VAL A 272 13.47 5.67 -18.40
N GLU A 273 14.07 5.21 -19.51
CA GLU A 273 14.36 6.03 -20.67
C GLU A 273 13.09 6.61 -21.30
N LYS A 274 12.06 5.79 -21.52
CA LYS A 274 10.78 6.24 -22.06
C LYS A 274 10.08 7.22 -21.12
N ILE A 275 10.08 6.99 -19.81
CA ILE A 275 9.46 7.91 -18.85
C ILE A 275 10.14 9.28 -18.91
N LYS A 276 11.47 9.33 -18.99
CA LYS A 276 12.24 10.58 -19.06
C LYS A 276 12.06 11.31 -20.39
N ASN A 277 12.15 10.59 -21.50
CA ASN A 277 12.34 11.21 -22.81
C ASN A 277 11.13 11.11 -23.75
N ASN A 278 10.17 10.21 -23.47
CA ASN A 278 8.92 10.09 -24.20
C ASN A 278 7.74 9.72 -23.27
N PRO A 279 7.45 10.55 -22.24
CA PRO A 279 6.50 10.20 -21.17
C PRO A 279 5.07 9.91 -21.66
N THR A 280 4.68 10.43 -22.83
CA THR A 280 3.36 10.20 -23.42
C THR A 280 3.27 8.90 -24.24
N ASP A 281 4.36 8.14 -24.34
CA ASP A 281 4.35 6.85 -25.02
C ASP A 281 3.40 5.88 -24.32
N ARG A 282 2.67 5.09 -25.12
CA ARG A 282 1.64 4.16 -24.62
C ARG A 282 2.15 2.72 -24.50
N ARG A 283 3.47 2.51 -24.62
CA ARG A 283 4.18 1.23 -24.59
C ARG A 283 5.30 1.24 -23.55
N ILE A 284 5.12 1.99 -22.47
CA ILE A 284 5.97 1.92 -21.27
C ILE A 284 5.53 0.69 -20.47
N VAL A 285 6.06 -0.47 -20.85
CA VAL A 285 5.63 -1.78 -20.37
C VAL A 285 6.85 -2.57 -19.89
N LEU A 286 6.66 -3.36 -18.84
CA LEU A 286 7.62 -4.29 -18.27
C LEU A 286 6.97 -5.67 -18.14
N THR A 287 7.54 -6.72 -18.74
CA THR A 287 6.98 -8.07 -18.67
C THR A 287 7.98 -9.09 -18.11
N ALA A 288 7.49 -9.99 -17.27
CA ALA A 288 8.19 -11.21 -16.85
C ALA A 288 7.70 -12.45 -17.60
N TRP A 289 6.63 -12.35 -18.39
CA TRP A 289 6.06 -13.51 -19.08
C TRP A 289 6.82 -13.84 -20.37
N ASN A 290 7.71 -14.82 -20.29
CA ASN A 290 8.48 -15.32 -21.43
C ASN A 290 8.16 -16.81 -21.69
N PRO A 291 7.28 -17.14 -22.66
CA PRO A 291 6.91 -18.52 -22.96
C PRO A 291 8.10 -19.46 -23.22
N ALA A 292 9.18 -18.97 -23.84
CA ALA A 292 10.36 -19.77 -24.15
C ALA A 292 11.18 -20.12 -22.89
N ALA A 293 11.05 -19.33 -21.82
CA ALA A 293 11.80 -19.51 -20.58
C ALA A 293 11.00 -20.18 -19.45
N LEU A 294 9.68 -20.32 -19.55
CA LEU A 294 8.82 -20.80 -18.45
C LEU A 294 9.25 -22.16 -17.88
N ALA A 295 9.67 -23.10 -18.74
CA ALA A 295 10.12 -24.42 -18.31
C ALA A 295 11.44 -24.38 -17.51
N LYS A 296 12.21 -23.30 -17.65
CA LYS A 296 13.48 -23.10 -16.95
C LYS A 296 13.30 -22.45 -15.57
N MET A 297 12.12 -21.91 -15.25
CA MET A 297 11.87 -21.17 -14.00
C MET A 297 11.40 -22.10 -12.87
N ALA A 298 11.92 -21.89 -11.66
CA ALA A 298 11.44 -22.58 -10.47
C ALA A 298 9.93 -22.37 -10.28
N LEU A 299 9.46 -21.12 -10.43
CA LEU A 299 8.06 -20.77 -10.40
C LEU A 299 7.71 -19.79 -11.53
N PRO A 300 6.70 -20.08 -12.37
CA PRO A 300 6.24 -19.14 -13.39
C PRO A 300 5.79 -17.80 -12.78
N PRO A 301 6.05 -16.64 -13.41
CA PRO A 301 5.78 -15.34 -12.81
C PRO A 301 4.31 -15.14 -12.47
N CYS A 302 4.01 -14.73 -11.23
CA CYS A 302 2.66 -14.41 -10.80
C CYS A 302 2.24 -13.01 -11.27
N HIS A 303 3.00 -11.98 -10.88
CA HIS A 303 2.88 -10.61 -11.40
C HIS A 303 3.65 -10.52 -12.73
N MET A 304 2.91 -10.73 -13.82
CA MET A 304 3.52 -11.11 -15.10
C MET A 304 3.83 -9.93 -16.01
N PHE A 305 3.11 -8.81 -15.89
CA PHE A 305 3.48 -7.56 -16.57
C PHE A 305 2.92 -6.34 -15.84
N ALA A 306 3.57 -5.20 -16.06
CA ALA A 306 3.11 -3.89 -15.62
C ALA A 306 3.21 -2.87 -16.76
N GLN A 307 2.31 -1.90 -16.76
CA GLN A 307 2.28 -0.75 -17.65
C GLN A 307 2.36 0.53 -16.83
N PHE A 308 3.16 1.48 -17.29
CA PHE A 308 3.31 2.78 -16.67
C PHE A 308 2.62 3.87 -17.50
N TYR A 309 2.15 4.90 -16.82
CA TYR A 309 1.42 6.02 -17.40
C TYR A 309 1.87 7.33 -16.77
N VAL A 310 2.35 8.26 -17.60
CA VAL A 310 2.74 9.61 -17.15
C VAL A 310 1.67 10.61 -17.55
N ALA A 311 1.14 11.35 -16.56
CA ALA A 311 0.24 12.46 -16.80
C ALA A 311 0.31 13.46 -15.65
N ASN A 312 0.13 14.76 -15.96
CA ASN A 312 0.10 15.83 -14.95
C ASN A 312 1.34 15.88 -14.02
N GLY A 313 2.51 15.47 -14.52
CA GLY A 313 3.73 15.37 -13.72
C GLY A 313 3.76 14.19 -12.74
N GLU A 314 2.82 13.25 -12.87
CA GLU A 314 2.70 12.06 -12.03
C GLU A 314 2.94 10.77 -12.83
N LEU A 315 3.51 9.76 -12.18
CA LEU A 315 3.69 8.39 -12.68
C LEU A 315 2.71 7.45 -11.99
N SER A 316 1.87 6.78 -12.78
CA SER A 316 1.00 5.68 -12.32
C SER A 316 1.47 4.34 -12.88
N CYS A 317 1.13 3.26 -12.19
CA CYS A 317 1.43 1.89 -12.59
C CYS A 317 0.17 1.03 -12.56
N GLN A 318 -0.07 0.26 -13.62
CA GLN A 318 -1.04 -0.83 -13.63
C GLN A 318 -0.30 -2.16 -13.76
N MET A 319 -0.51 -3.07 -12.83
CA MET A 319 0.10 -4.41 -12.85
C MET A 319 -0.97 -5.47 -13.03
N TYR A 320 -0.71 -6.45 -13.89
CA TYR A 320 -1.54 -7.63 -14.05
C TYR A 320 -0.88 -8.85 -13.41
N GLN A 321 -1.60 -9.47 -12.48
CA GLN A 321 -1.20 -10.67 -11.77
C GLN A 321 -2.10 -11.83 -12.16
N ARG A 322 -1.55 -12.90 -12.75
CA ARG A 322 -2.36 -14.03 -13.22
C ARG A 322 -2.96 -14.88 -12.10
N SER A 323 -2.31 -14.91 -10.94
CA SER A 323 -2.61 -15.81 -9.83
C SER A 323 -2.25 -15.12 -8.52
N CYS A 324 -3.25 -14.94 -7.66
CA CYS A 324 -3.20 -13.98 -6.57
C CYS A 324 -3.67 -14.64 -5.28
N ASP A 325 -2.70 -15.14 -4.50
CA ASP A 325 -2.93 -15.57 -3.12
C ASP A 325 -3.29 -14.34 -2.27
N MET A 326 -4.57 -14.23 -1.92
CA MET A 326 -5.10 -13.12 -1.13
C MET A 326 -4.60 -13.13 0.31
N GLY A 327 -4.21 -14.30 0.86
CA GLY A 327 -3.72 -14.46 2.22
C GLY A 327 -2.30 -13.96 2.41
N LEU A 328 -1.39 -14.33 1.50
CA LEU A 328 0.04 -14.02 1.62
C LEU A 328 0.56 -13.10 0.51
N GLY A 329 0.34 -13.46 -0.75
CA GLY A 329 0.97 -12.82 -1.90
C GLY A 329 0.49 -11.39 -2.17
N VAL A 330 -0.83 -11.18 -2.25
CA VAL A 330 -1.42 -9.89 -2.65
C VAL A 330 -1.00 -8.72 -1.76
N PRO A 331 -1.00 -8.80 -0.42
CA PRO A 331 -0.47 -7.74 0.44
C PRO A 331 0.97 -7.34 0.10
N PHE A 332 1.81 -8.33 -0.24
CA PHE A 332 3.20 -8.13 -0.61
C PHE A 332 3.31 -7.47 -1.99
N ASN A 333 2.49 -7.92 -2.95
CA ASN A 333 2.50 -7.42 -4.32
C ASN A 333 1.97 -5.97 -4.42
N ILE A 334 0.97 -5.61 -3.61
CA ILE A 334 0.49 -4.22 -3.50
C ILE A 334 1.63 -3.30 -3.07
N ALA A 335 2.32 -3.63 -1.98
CA ALA A 335 3.41 -2.82 -1.46
C ALA A 335 4.61 -2.78 -2.42
N SER A 336 4.96 -3.91 -3.05
CA SER A 336 6.11 -4.03 -3.95
C SER A 336 5.96 -3.15 -5.21
N TYR A 337 4.85 -3.24 -5.93
CA TYR A 337 4.66 -2.42 -7.14
C TYR A 337 4.36 -0.95 -6.82
N SER A 338 3.79 -0.67 -5.65
CA SER A 338 3.68 0.71 -5.15
C SER A 338 5.07 1.32 -4.91
N LEU A 339 5.96 0.58 -4.26
CA LEU A 339 7.36 0.99 -4.05
C LEU A 339 8.11 1.17 -5.37
N LEU A 340 7.98 0.23 -6.31
CA LEU A 340 8.58 0.35 -7.65
C LEU A 340 8.13 1.63 -8.36
N THR A 341 6.83 1.93 -8.29
CA THR A 341 6.27 3.15 -8.89
C THR A 341 6.86 4.40 -8.24
N VAL A 342 7.01 4.41 -6.92
CA VAL A 342 7.62 5.52 -6.18
C VAL A 342 9.10 5.69 -6.54
N MET A 343 9.88 4.60 -6.63
CA MET A 343 11.29 4.62 -7.04
C MET A 343 11.45 5.16 -8.46
N LEU A 344 10.67 4.64 -9.41
CA LEU A 344 10.69 5.08 -10.82
C LEU A 344 10.27 6.55 -10.97
N ALA A 345 9.25 6.99 -10.22
CA ALA A 345 8.83 8.38 -10.21
C ALA A 345 9.99 9.29 -9.79
N GLN A 346 10.69 8.98 -8.69
CA GLN A 346 11.80 9.79 -8.22
C GLN A 346 12.94 9.89 -9.24
N VAL A 347 13.45 8.76 -9.74
CA VAL A 347 14.61 8.76 -10.65
C VAL A 347 14.30 9.38 -12.00
N CYS A 348 13.01 9.52 -12.33
CA CYS A 348 12.53 10.21 -13.52
C CYS A 348 12.03 11.65 -13.25
N GLY A 349 12.17 12.17 -12.04
CA GLY A 349 11.76 13.55 -11.70
C GLY A 349 10.24 13.78 -11.69
N LEU A 350 9.45 12.73 -11.47
CA LEU A 350 8.00 12.75 -11.40
C LEU A 350 7.50 12.54 -9.96
N LYS A 351 6.22 12.85 -9.74
CA LYS A 351 5.52 12.51 -8.49
C LYS A 351 4.85 11.14 -8.62
N PRO A 352 4.73 10.35 -7.54
CA PRO A 352 3.91 9.13 -7.57
C PRO A 352 2.42 9.47 -7.73
N GLY A 353 1.73 8.74 -8.60
CA GLY A 353 0.30 8.88 -8.89
C GLY A 353 -0.53 7.80 -8.22
N GLU A 354 -0.85 6.74 -8.95
CA GLU A 354 -1.71 5.63 -8.51
C GLU A 354 -1.11 4.28 -8.89
N PHE A 355 -1.29 3.27 -8.03
CA PHE A 355 -1.07 1.87 -8.34
C PHE A 355 -2.41 1.15 -8.57
N VAL A 356 -2.53 0.47 -9.70
CA VAL A 356 -3.72 -0.30 -10.09
C VAL A 356 -3.35 -1.78 -10.19
N HIS A 357 -3.96 -2.61 -9.35
CA HIS A 357 -3.71 -4.05 -9.30
C HIS A 357 -4.83 -4.77 -10.02
N THR A 358 -4.55 -5.37 -11.18
CA THR A 358 -5.48 -6.22 -11.91
C THR A 358 -5.19 -7.68 -11.60
N LEU A 359 -6.18 -8.40 -11.09
CA LEU A 359 -6.07 -9.77 -10.59
C LEU A 359 -6.78 -10.72 -11.56
N GLY A 360 -6.08 -11.75 -12.01
CA GLY A 360 -6.62 -12.86 -12.78
C GLY A 360 -7.37 -13.84 -11.88
N ASP A 361 -6.76 -14.97 -11.57
CA ASP A 361 -7.25 -15.90 -10.55
C ASP A 361 -6.95 -15.34 -9.15
N ALA A 362 -7.95 -14.74 -8.51
CA ALA A 362 -7.87 -14.23 -7.14
C ALA A 362 -8.45 -15.28 -6.20
N HIS A 363 -7.64 -15.78 -5.28
CA HIS A 363 -8.02 -16.92 -4.46
C HIS A 363 -7.57 -16.83 -3.01
N VAL A 364 -8.31 -17.55 -2.18
CA VAL A 364 -8.00 -17.85 -0.78
C VAL A 364 -7.77 -19.34 -0.69
N TYR A 365 -6.60 -19.75 -0.18
CA TYR A 365 -6.38 -21.16 0.16
C TYR A 365 -7.31 -21.59 1.29
N LEU A 366 -7.81 -22.82 1.25
CA LEU A 366 -8.76 -23.31 2.26
C LEU A 366 -8.18 -23.24 3.69
N ASN A 367 -6.87 -23.46 3.85
CA ASN A 367 -6.18 -23.33 5.12
C ASN A 367 -5.93 -21.87 5.58
N HIS A 368 -6.32 -20.87 4.78
CA HIS A 368 -6.24 -19.45 5.11
C HIS A 368 -7.61 -18.83 5.43
N VAL A 369 -8.72 -19.56 5.25
CA VAL A 369 -10.08 -19.04 5.52
C VAL A 369 -10.21 -18.55 6.96
N ASP A 370 -9.91 -19.38 7.96
CA ASP A 370 -10.02 -18.98 9.37
C ASP A 370 -9.10 -17.79 9.74
N PRO A 371 -7.79 -17.79 9.39
CA PRO A 371 -6.93 -16.61 9.57
C PRO A 371 -7.47 -15.34 8.90
N LEU A 372 -8.07 -15.44 7.73
CA LEU A 372 -8.63 -14.30 7.01
C LEU A 372 -9.95 -13.81 7.63
N LEU A 373 -10.78 -14.72 8.17
CA LEU A 373 -11.95 -14.34 8.96
C LEU A 373 -11.55 -13.58 10.24
N GLU A 374 -10.43 -13.95 10.88
CA GLU A 374 -9.82 -13.16 11.97
C GLU A 374 -9.38 -11.78 11.45
N GLN A 375 -8.71 -11.73 10.30
CA GLN A 375 -8.26 -10.46 9.71
C GLN A 375 -9.44 -9.52 9.40
N LEU A 376 -10.57 -10.04 8.92
CA LEU A 376 -11.77 -9.25 8.61
C LEU A 376 -12.42 -8.60 9.83
N GLN A 377 -12.08 -9.00 11.05
CA GLN A 377 -12.52 -8.33 12.28
C GLN A 377 -11.69 -7.09 12.62
N ASN A 378 -10.52 -6.91 11.99
CA ASN A 378 -9.65 -5.77 12.23
C ASN A 378 -10.09 -4.58 11.37
N GLU A 379 -10.41 -3.45 12.01
CA GLU A 379 -10.60 -2.20 11.28
C GLU A 379 -9.26 -1.69 10.72
N PRO A 380 -9.23 -1.20 9.46
CA PRO A 380 -8.07 -0.53 8.91
C PRO A 380 -7.60 0.64 9.79
N ARG A 381 -6.30 0.91 9.72
CA ARG A 381 -5.66 2.11 10.26
C ARG A 381 -5.09 2.91 9.08
N PRO A 382 -4.77 4.20 9.27
CA PRO A 382 -4.19 4.97 8.17
C PRO A 382 -2.93 4.30 7.64
N PHE A 383 -2.82 4.23 6.31
CA PHE A 383 -1.59 3.76 5.66
C PHE A 383 -0.36 4.57 6.10
N PRO A 384 0.83 3.95 6.15
CA PRO A 384 2.06 4.66 6.49
C PRO A 384 2.47 5.65 5.41
N THR A 385 3.33 6.59 5.79
CA THR A 385 4.05 7.45 4.86
C THR A 385 5.43 6.86 4.56
N LEU A 386 5.74 6.64 3.29
CA LEU A 386 7.06 6.27 2.82
C LEU A 386 7.85 7.55 2.47
N ARG A 387 9.00 7.71 3.11
CA ARG A 387 10.05 8.64 2.66
C ARG A 387 11.16 7.84 2.01
N ILE A 388 11.65 8.34 0.88
CA ILE A 388 12.78 7.76 0.18
C ILE A 388 13.93 8.77 0.11
N ASN A 389 15.17 8.30 0.11
CA ASN A 389 16.35 9.15 0.05
C ASN A 389 16.36 9.97 -1.25
N PRO A 390 16.25 11.32 -1.19
CA PRO A 390 16.16 12.15 -2.38
C PRO A 390 17.45 12.18 -3.20
N ASP A 391 18.59 11.78 -2.64
CA ASP A 391 19.89 11.82 -3.31
C ASP A 391 20.09 10.69 -4.33
N VAL A 392 19.29 9.62 -4.24
CA VAL A 392 19.33 8.51 -5.21
C VAL A 392 18.67 8.94 -6.52
N LYS A 393 19.46 9.01 -7.61
CA LYS A 393 19.03 9.47 -8.94
C LYS A 393 18.97 8.36 -9.99
N ASP A 394 19.36 7.15 -9.63
CA ASP A 394 19.38 5.99 -10.51
C ASP A 394 18.62 4.82 -9.87
N ILE A 395 17.90 4.04 -10.67
CA ILE A 395 17.07 2.94 -10.18
C ILE A 395 17.91 1.85 -9.51
N ASP A 396 19.15 1.66 -9.97
CA ASP A 396 20.11 0.69 -9.44
C ASP A 396 20.83 1.21 -8.19
N GLY A 397 20.66 2.49 -7.85
CA GLY A 397 21.31 3.14 -6.71
C GLY A 397 20.61 2.95 -5.37
N PHE A 398 19.38 2.41 -5.34
CA PHE A 398 18.63 2.24 -4.09
C PHE A 398 19.13 1.07 -3.25
N SER A 399 19.11 1.29 -1.93
CA SER A 399 19.39 0.31 -0.88
C SER A 399 18.25 0.29 0.15
N MET A 400 18.27 -0.66 1.09
CA MET A 400 17.22 -0.77 2.11
C MET A 400 17.19 0.46 3.02
N GLU A 401 18.37 1.04 3.26
CA GLU A 401 18.60 2.21 4.11
C GLU A 401 18.00 3.49 3.51
N ASP A 402 17.72 3.51 2.22
CA ASP A 402 17.11 4.64 1.52
C ASP A 402 15.60 4.75 1.76
N PHE A 403 14.99 3.80 2.49
CA PHE A 403 13.55 3.76 2.72
C PHE A 403 13.20 3.91 4.21
N THR A 404 12.40 4.93 4.52
CA THR A 404 11.87 5.15 5.88
C THR A 404 10.35 5.09 5.87
N LEU A 405 9.77 4.18 6.68
CA LEU A 405 8.34 4.12 6.92
C LEU A 405 7.95 4.86 8.20
N GLU A 406 7.10 5.85 8.06
CA GLU A 406 6.55 6.64 9.16
C GLU A 406 5.11 6.23 9.44
N GLY A 407 4.76 6.09 10.73
CA GLY A 407 3.39 5.86 11.14
C GLY A 407 2.83 4.46 10.87
N TYR A 408 3.66 3.48 10.49
CA TYR A 408 3.18 2.10 10.27
C TYR A 408 2.79 1.41 11.59
N LYS A 409 1.49 1.47 11.90
CA LYS A 409 0.91 0.91 13.12
C LYS A 409 -0.09 -0.20 12.77
N PRO A 410 0.32 -1.34 12.18
CA PRO A 410 -0.63 -2.40 11.83
C PRO A 410 -1.15 -3.12 13.09
N HIS A 411 -2.20 -3.90 12.91
CA HIS A 411 -2.59 -4.97 13.82
C HIS A 411 -1.51 -6.07 13.88
N LYS A 412 -1.70 -7.05 14.77
CA LYS A 412 -0.74 -8.15 14.95
C LYS A 412 -0.53 -8.95 13.66
N THR A 413 0.61 -9.63 13.57
CA THR A 413 0.82 -10.63 12.52
C THR A 413 -0.20 -11.74 12.66
N ILE A 414 -0.79 -12.15 11.54
CA ILE A 414 -1.69 -13.31 11.46
C ILE A 414 -0.91 -14.43 10.72
N PRO A 415 -0.53 -15.52 11.40
CA PRO A 415 0.25 -16.59 10.78
C PRO A 415 -0.57 -17.32 9.71
N MET A 416 -0.01 -17.44 8.51
CA MET A 416 -0.56 -18.23 7.41
C MET A 416 0.57 -19.06 6.81
N LYS A 417 0.35 -20.37 6.62
CA LYS A 417 1.35 -21.27 6.04
C LYS A 417 1.30 -21.18 4.52
N MET A 418 2.43 -20.98 3.87
CA MET A 418 2.52 -21.02 2.41
C MET A 418 2.15 -22.40 1.90
N ALA A 419 1.37 -22.47 0.82
CA ALA A 419 1.10 -23.71 0.11
C ALA A 419 2.21 -23.95 -0.92
N VAL A 420 2.98 -25.03 -0.75
CA VAL A 420 4.13 -25.37 -1.61
C VAL A 420 3.71 -26.33 -2.72
#